data_AF-A0A1X0QJ09-F1
#
_entry.id   AF-A0A1X0QJ09-F1
#
_cell.length_a   1.000
_cell.length_b   1.000
_cell.length_c   1.000
_cell.angle_alpha   90.00
_cell.angle_beta   90.00
_cell.angle_gamma   90.00
#
_symmetry.space_group_name_H-M   'P 1'
#
loop_
_entity.id
_entity.type
_entity.pdbx_description
1 polymer ?
#
loop_
_entity_poly.entity_id
_entity_poly.type
_entity_poly.pdbx_seq_one_letter_code
_entity_poly.pdbx_strand_id
1 'polypeptide(L)'
;MLDFYDDEKNSIGEMTIRYKISDTNELFVLNEQPSIMQNILNYVFTKEESTILNYVKDDLIELITDSHYDRLLLFLGTFPITNYYSDIYGVCDGINCETKCENPFCEKQYDFIESEKADKLYDQLQAAICCYTNYFATWGIKKVRKVDWVDFQEIKLVLERLKIEEKHFDSYKPGIENGASYVSYFQSSNEDDNIDTLVISFKGTTTILETLHDLNCRYEEFQDGFVHSGIYRLAVLFLEKNWEMMKKKINDNKLNKILLLGHSLGAALAVIVYFLLKEKVFCKNLTIKTVGFGCPPLFSRNIALREDLNIDLYTFGFDITSRMSFGSMLDLRYLFVSMGNLKSIINDKHAILKKINEIRHHIKSKDLNPKLYLPGNLYHVSKFKSSYKIKQVNCDFFDEILICGKGLLDHFVHDLANAFFEPLN
;
A
#
# COMPACT_ATOMS: atom_id res chain seq x y z
N MET A 1 20.39 -27.28 27.26
CA MET A 1 19.66 -28.23 28.12
C MET A 1 19.65 -27.61 29.50
N LEU A 2 18.51 -27.07 29.93
CA LEU A 2 18.06 -26.72 31.29
C LEU A 2 16.84 -25.79 31.17
N ASP A 3 15.70 -26.44 30.96
CA ASP A 3 14.38 -26.27 31.56
C ASP A 3 13.95 -24.89 32.06
N PHE A 4 13.02 -24.31 31.29
CA PHE A 4 12.00 -23.38 31.75
C PHE A 4 10.87 -24.19 32.40
N TYR A 5 10.39 -23.77 33.56
CA TYR A 5 9.02 -23.88 34.10
C TYR A 5 9.13 -23.95 35.63
N ASP A 6 8.85 -22.83 36.29
CA ASP A 6 8.56 -22.79 37.73
C ASP A 6 7.04 -22.62 37.87
N ASP A 7 6.45 -23.51 38.66
CA ASP A 7 5.10 -24.06 38.49
C ASP A 7 4.20 -23.69 39.69
N GLU A 8 4.29 -22.44 40.15
CA GLU A 8 3.43 -21.94 41.24
C GLU A 8 2.83 -20.57 40.92
N LYS A 9 1.78 -20.58 40.08
CA LYS A 9 0.73 -19.55 40.11
C LYS A 9 -0.62 -20.22 40.33
N ASN A 10 -1.17 -19.98 41.52
CA ASN A 10 -2.50 -20.39 41.95
C ASN A 10 -3.55 -20.11 40.86
N SER A 11 -4.24 -21.16 40.40
CA SER A 11 -5.37 -21.04 39.47
C SER A 11 -6.57 -20.40 40.18
N ILE A 12 -7.14 -19.36 39.58
CA ILE A 12 -8.29 -18.62 40.14
C ILE A 12 -9.63 -19.17 39.56
N GLY A 13 -9.60 -20.37 38.97
CA GLY A 13 -10.78 -21.06 38.45
C GLY A 13 -10.51 -21.86 37.18
N GLU A 14 -11.28 -22.93 37.00
CA GLU A 14 -11.29 -23.78 35.82
C GLU A 14 -12.59 -23.50 35.03
N MET A 15 -12.47 -23.15 33.74
CA MET A 15 -13.63 -22.96 32.87
C MET A 15 -13.69 -24.11 31.85
N THR A 16 -14.62 -25.03 32.05
CA THR A 16 -14.88 -26.12 31.10
C THR A 16 -15.98 -25.71 30.13
N ILE A 17 -15.64 -25.39 28.88
CA ILE A 17 -16.63 -25.20 27.81
C ILE A 17 -16.87 -26.53 27.11
N ARG A 18 -18.11 -27.02 27.11
CA ARG A 18 -18.57 -28.11 26.20
C ARG A 18 -19.47 -27.52 25.13
N TYR A 19 -19.22 -27.86 23.88
CA TYR A 19 -20.14 -27.58 22.77
C TYR A 19 -20.63 -28.88 22.15
N LYS A 20 -21.91 -28.86 21.76
CA LYS A 20 -22.54 -29.87 20.91
C LYS A 20 -22.79 -29.21 19.56
N ILE A 21 -22.17 -29.73 18.51
CA ILE A 21 -22.40 -29.28 17.14
C ILE A 21 -23.65 -30.01 16.64
N SER A 22 -24.65 -29.25 16.22
CA SER A 22 -25.75 -29.77 15.39
C SER A 22 -25.81 -28.94 14.12
N ASP A 23 -25.70 -29.64 13.00
CA ASP A 23 -25.76 -29.07 11.67
C ASP A 23 -27.23 -28.84 11.30
N THR A 24 -27.58 -27.60 10.95
CA THR A 24 -28.84 -27.31 10.27
C THR A 24 -28.53 -26.50 9.04
N ASN A 25 -28.50 -27.21 7.91
CA ASN A 25 -28.53 -26.63 6.58
C ASN A 25 -29.80 -25.80 6.40
N GLU A 26 -29.60 -24.64 5.76
CA GLU A 26 -30.43 -24.03 4.70
C GLU A 26 -30.67 -22.54 4.95
N LEU A 27 -30.10 -21.72 4.07
CA LEU A 27 -30.77 -20.53 3.53
C LEU A 27 -30.11 -20.10 2.21
N PHE A 28 -30.88 -20.36 1.14
CA PHE A 28 -30.87 -19.80 -0.21
C PHE A 28 -29.67 -18.91 -0.62
N VAL A 29 -28.80 -19.49 -1.46
CA VAL A 29 -27.89 -18.74 -2.33
C VAL A 29 -28.66 -18.32 -3.58
N LEU A 30 -28.93 -17.02 -3.73
CA LEU A 30 -29.15 -16.43 -5.05
C LEU A 30 -27.77 -16.20 -5.68
N ASN A 31 -27.51 -16.90 -6.78
CA ASN A 31 -26.31 -16.79 -7.60
C ASN A 31 -26.28 -15.44 -8.32
N GLU A 32 -25.74 -14.41 -7.67
CA GLU A 32 -25.05 -13.31 -8.34
C GLU A 32 -23.58 -13.38 -7.93
N GLN A 33 -22.66 -13.30 -8.91
CA GLN A 33 -21.23 -13.19 -8.62
C GLN A 33 -21.02 -11.95 -7.73
N PRO A 34 -20.57 -12.12 -6.46
CA PRO A 34 -20.37 -11.00 -5.56
C PRO A 34 -19.38 -10.01 -6.17
N SER A 35 -19.70 -8.71 -6.07
CA SER A 35 -18.77 -7.66 -6.48
C SER A 35 -17.44 -7.77 -5.72
N ILE A 36 -16.36 -7.21 -6.27
CA ILE A 36 -15.04 -7.21 -5.60
C ILE A 36 -15.14 -6.59 -4.20
N MET A 37 -15.99 -5.56 -4.03
CA MET A 37 -16.29 -4.96 -2.72
C MET A 37 -17.03 -5.95 -1.81
N GLN A 38 -18.02 -6.69 -2.31
CA GLN A 38 -18.65 -7.78 -1.54
C GLN A 38 -17.68 -8.89 -1.17
N ASN A 39 -16.68 -9.21 -2.00
CA ASN A 39 -15.67 -10.20 -1.63
C ASN A 39 -14.73 -9.70 -0.54
N ILE A 40 -14.38 -8.41 -0.54
CA ILE A 40 -13.60 -7.80 0.54
C ILE A 40 -14.42 -7.69 1.82
N LEU A 41 -15.69 -7.27 1.73
CA LEU A 41 -16.60 -7.25 2.86
C LEU A 41 -16.81 -8.68 3.39
N ASN A 42 -17.13 -9.64 2.53
CA ASN A 42 -17.26 -11.04 2.93
C ASN A 42 -15.98 -11.54 3.57
N TYR A 43 -14.80 -11.26 3.01
CA TYR A 43 -13.53 -11.73 3.59
C TYR A 43 -13.21 -11.09 4.96
N VAL A 44 -13.47 -9.79 5.12
CA VAL A 44 -13.34 -9.09 6.43
C VAL A 44 -14.40 -9.61 7.43
N PHE A 45 -15.52 -10.17 6.96
CA PHE A 45 -16.69 -10.49 7.77
C PHE A 45 -17.12 -11.99 7.79
N THR A 46 -16.42 -12.92 7.13
CA THR A 46 -16.71 -14.37 7.09
C THR A 46 -15.56 -15.22 7.65
N LYS A 47 -15.95 -16.35 8.24
CA LYS A 47 -15.12 -17.22 9.07
C LYS A 47 -14.83 -18.52 8.31
N GLU A 48 -13.83 -18.54 7.43
CA GLU A 48 -13.31 -19.82 6.92
C GLU A 48 -11.91 -20.08 7.46
N GLU A 49 -11.77 -21.19 8.17
CA GLU A 49 -10.56 -21.63 8.87
C GLU A 49 -9.60 -22.32 7.89
N SER A 50 -8.50 -21.65 7.56
CA SER A 50 -7.29 -22.28 7.01
C SER A 50 -6.22 -22.38 8.10
N THR A 51 -5.35 -23.37 8.02
CA THR A 51 -4.31 -23.69 9.03
C THR A 51 -3.24 -22.59 9.24
N ILE A 52 -3.26 -21.53 8.42
CA ILE A 52 -2.42 -20.32 8.55
C ILE A 52 -3.08 -19.27 9.47
N LEU A 53 -4.39 -19.35 9.74
CA LEU A 53 -5.16 -18.40 10.58
C LEU A 53 -4.81 -18.42 12.08
N ASN A 54 -4.02 -19.37 12.56
CA ASN A 54 -3.66 -19.38 13.98
C ASN A 54 -2.67 -18.25 14.37
N TYR A 55 -1.94 -17.67 13.43
CA TYR A 55 -1.06 -16.51 13.69
C TYR A 55 -1.76 -15.15 13.55
N VAL A 56 -2.88 -15.12 12.84
CA VAL A 56 -3.67 -13.91 12.54
C VAL A 56 -4.87 -13.77 13.50
N LYS A 57 -5.20 -14.85 14.22
CA LYS A 57 -6.37 -14.95 15.08
C LYS A 57 -6.44 -13.80 16.09
N ASP A 58 -5.39 -13.51 16.83
CA ASP A 58 -5.51 -12.62 17.99
C ASP A 58 -5.78 -11.14 17.65
N ASP A 59 -5.33 -10.63 16.49
CA ASP A 59 -5.51 -9.20 16.12
C ASP A 59 -6.73 -8.94 15.25
N LEU A 60 -7.05 -9.86 14.35
CA LEU A 60 -8.29 -9.79 13.57
C LEU A 60 -9.50 -10.10 14.45
N ILE A 61 -9.32 -10.84 15.56
CA ILE A 61 -10.32 -10.98 16.62
C ILE A 61 -10.70 -9.61 17.21
N GLU A 62 -9.83 -8.61 17.28
CA GLU A 62 -10.22 -7.27 17.76
C GLU A 62 -11.10 -6.51 16.74
N LEU A 63 -10.91 -6.76 15.43
CA LEU A 63 -11.78 -6.27 14.35
C LEU A 63 -13.07 -7.08 14.16
N ILE A 64 -13.08 -8.36 14.55
CA ILE A 64 -14.13 -9.37 14.25
C ILE A 64 -14.95 -9.79 15.49
N THR A 65 -14.55 -9.39 16.70
CA THR A 65 -15.32 -9.66 17.94
C THR A 65 -16.52 -8.75 18.04
N ASP A 66 -17.52 -9.01 17.21
CA ASP A 66 -18.71 -8.20 17.21
C ASP A 66 -19.94 -9.09 16.99
N SER A 67 -20.93 -8.83 17.83
CA SER A 67 -22.19 -9.54 17.89
C SER A 67 -22.90 -9.47 16.53
N HIS A 68 -23.92 -10.32 16.29
CA HIS A 68 -24.75 -10.20 15.08
C HIS A 68 -25.32 -8.78 14.90
N TYR A 69 -25.49 -8.03 15.98
CA TYR A 69 -25.95 -6.64 15.96
C TYR A 69 -24.92 -5.71 15.34
N ASP A 70 -23.65 -5.81 15.72
CA ASP A 70 -22.60 -4.92 15.22
C ASP A 70 -22.33 -5.16 13.72
N ARG A 71 -22.39 -6.42 13.27
CA ARG A 71 -22.34 -6.76 11.84
C ARG A 71 -23.47 -6.11 11.05
N LEU A 72 -24.68 -6.10 11.61
CA LEU A 72 -25.82 -5.41 11.01
C LEU A 72 -25.57 -3.90 10.95
N LEU A 73 -25.03 -3.29 12.01
CA LEU A 73 -24.69 -1.87 12.00
C LEU A 73 -23.64 -1.53 10.95
N LEU A 74 -22.58 -2.34 10.82
CA LEU A 74 -21.56 -2.18 9.79
C LEU A 74 -22.16 -2.20 8.39
N PHE A 75 -23.00 -3.19 8.11
CA PHE A 75 -23.69 -3.31 6.82
C PHE A 75 -24.56 -2.08 6.54
N LEU A 76 -25.40 -1.67 7.50
CA LEU A 76 -26.28 -0.52 7.34
C LEU A 76 -25.51 0.80 7.16
N GLY A 77 -24.39 0.98 7.86
CA GLY A 77 -23.54 2.16 7.74
C GLY A 77 -22.79 2.25 6.41
N THR A 78 -22.49 1.12 5.78
CA THR A 78 -21.69 1.07 4.54
C THR A 78 -22.36 1.83 3.38
N PHE A 79 -23.68 1.72 3.23
CA PHE A 79 -24.44 2.37 2.14
C PHE A 79 -24.33 3.92 2.14
N PRO A 80 -24.73 4.64 3.21
CA PRO A 80 -24.64 6.09 3.22
C PRO A 80 -23.20 6.61 3.09
N ILE A 81 -22.22 5.87 3.60
CA ILE A 81 -20.80 6.24 3.55
C ILE A 81 -20.22 6.05 2.14
N THR A 82 -20.57 4.97 1.45
CA THR A 82 -20.13 4.73 0.06
C THR A 82 -20.70 5.81 -0.88
N ASN A 83 -21.98 6.16 -0.70
CA ASN A 83 -22.62 7.25 -1.44
C ASN A 83 -21.95 8.60 -1.15
N TYR A 84 -21.62 8.87 0.12
CA TYR A 84 -20.91 10.09 0.51
C TYR A 84 -19.57 10.28 -0.21
N TYR A 85 -18.71 9.26 -0.21
CA TYR A 85 -17.40 9.38 -0.85
C TYR A 85 -17.49 9.39 -2.38
N SER A 86 -18.43 8.63 -2.96
CA SER A 86 -18.59 8.54 -4.41
C SER A 86 -19.19 9.81 -5.03
N ASP A 87 -20.16 10.44 -4.36
CA ASP A 87 -20.94 11.54 -4.97
C ASP A 87 -20.50 12.93 -4.51
N ILE A 88 -19.79 13.04 -3.38
CA ILE A 88 -19.64 14.34 -2.69
C ILE A 88 -18.19 14.63 -2.33
N TYR A 89 -17.52 13.75 -1.59
CA TYR A 89 -16.18 14.09 -1.09
C TYR A 89 -15.09 14.02 -2.18
N GLY A 90 -15.24 13.11 -3.16
CA GLY A 90 -14.26 12.87 -4.22
C GLY A 90 -14.48 13.65 -5.52
N VAL A 91 -15.55 14.44 -5.65
CA VAL A 91 -15.91 15.04 -6.94
C VAL A 91 -15.56 16.53 -6.95
N CYS A 92 -14.69 16.93 -7.87
CA CYS A 92 -14.46 18.31 -8.22
C CYS A 92 -14.97 18.56 -9.64
N ASP A 93 -16.10 19.26 -9.77
CA ASP A 93 -16.73 19.52 -11.08
C ASP A 93 -15.97 20.57 -11.91
N GLY A 94 -15.00 21.27 -11.29
CA GLY A 94 -14.14 22.30 -11.91
C GLY A 94 -14.87 23.58 -12.34
N ILE A 95 -16.15 23.48 -12.71
CA ILE A 95 -17.01 24.54 -13.26
C ILE A 95 -17.41 25.55 -12.18
N ASN A 96 -17.68 25.09 -10.95
CA ASN A 96 -18.11 25.93 -9.83
C ASN A 96 -17.00 26.21 -8.80
N CYS A 97 -15.73 25.93 -9.14
CA CYS A 97 -14.63 26.20 -8.22
C CYS A 97 -14.29 27.69 -8.21
N GLU A 98 -14.63 28.37 -7.11
CA GLU A 98 -14.10 29.69 -6.77
C GLU A 98 -12.55 29.65 -6.71
N THR A 99 -11.90 30.82 -6.72
CA THR A 99 -10.43 30.94 -6.65
C THR A 99 -9.82 30.37 -5.36
N LYS A 100 -10.64 30.06 -4.33
CA LYS A 100 -10.23 29.42 -3.08
C LYS A 100 -11.12 28.22 -2.74
N CYS A 101 -11.11 27.18 -3.58
CA CYS A 101 -11.82 25.94 -3.27
C CYS A 101 -11.08 25.17 -2.14
N GLU A 102 -11.80 24.83 -1.06
CA GLU A 102 -11.27 24.03 0.06
C GLU A 102 -11.26 22.52 -0.21
N ASN A 103 -11.79 22.07 -1.36
CA ASN A 103 -11.79 20.65 -1.71
C ASN A 103 -10.34 20.16 -1.93
N PRO A 104 -9.88 19.13 -1.20
CA PRO A 104 -8.51 18.59 -1.35
C PRO A 104 -8.22 18.00 -2.74
N PHE A 105 -9.27 17.65 -3.49
CA PHE A 105 -9.24 17.12 -4.85
C PHE A 105 -9.55 18.17 -5.94
N CYS A 106 -9.52 19.46 -5.60
CA CYS A 106 -9.77 20.53 -6.56
C CYS A 106 -8.72 20.53 -7.70
N GLU A 107 -9.17 20.43 -8.96
CA GLU A 107 -8.31 20.39 -10.15
C GLU A 107 -7.33 21.58 -10.22
N LYS A 108 -7.74 22.77 -9.77
CA LYS A 108 -6.89 23.99 -9.78
C LYS A 108 -5.68 23.90 -8.84
N GLN A 109 -5.65 22.92 -7.94
CA GLN A 109 -4.53 22.67 -7.03
C GLN A 109 -3.58 21.58 -7.57
N TYR A 110 -3.81 21.08 -8.79
CA TYR A 110 -2.97 20.09 -9.45
C TYR A 110 -2.29 20.72 -10.66
N ASP A 111 -1.03 20.37 -10.82
CA ASP A 111 -0.19 20.80 -11.93
C ASP A 111 -0.17 19.74 -13.03
N PHE A 112 0.07 20.19 -14.26
CA PHE A 112 0.37 19.27 -15.35
C PHE A 112 1.71 18.57 -15.09
N ILE A 113 1.84 17.32 -15.55
CA ILE A 113 3.09 16.58 -15.46
C ILE A 113 3.94 16.98 -16.68
N GLU A 114 5.05 17.68 -16.44
CA GLU A 114 6.01 18.03 -17.50
C GLU A 114 6.51 16.78 -18.23
N SER A 115 6.64 16.84 -19.56
CA SER A 115 6.95 15.67 -20.39
C SER A 115 8.25 14.95 -20.01
N GLU A 116 9.32 15.68 -19.72
CA GLU A 116 10.59 15.08 -19.28
C GLU A 116 10.45 14.35 -17.94
N LYS A 117 9.68 14.93 -17.01
CA LYS A 117 9.36 14.30 -15.72
C LYS A 117 8.48 13.07 -15.92
N ALA A 118 7.50 13.14 -16.83
CA ALA A 118 6.62 12.02 -17.17
C ALA A 118 7.42 10.82 -17.72
N ASP A 119 8.32 11.05 -18.68
CA ASP A 119 9.16 10.00 -19.26
C ASP A 119 10.03 9.31 -18.20
N LYS A 120 10.66 10.10 -17.32
CA LYS A 120 11.45 9.57 -16.20
C LYS A 120 10.60 8.76 -15.21
N LEU A 121 9.40 9.23 -14.88
CA LEU A 121 8.47 8.52 -14.00
C LEU A 121 7.95 7.24 -14.63
N TYR A 122 7.73 7.23 -15.95
CA TYR A 122 7.34 6.04 -16.68
C TYR A 122 8.45 4.98 -16.63
N ASP A 123 9.71 5.36 -16.84
CA ASP A 123 10.85 4.45 -16.73
C ASP A 123 11.02 3.89 -15.30
N GLN A 124 10.83 4.74 -14.29
CA GLN A 124 10.84 4.31 -12.88
C GLN A 124 9.67 3.39 -12.55
N LEU A 125 8.48 3.65 -13.09
CA LEU A 125 7.31 2.79 -12.92
C LEU A 125 7.56 1.42 -13.56
N GLN A 126 8.09 1.38 -14.79
CA GLN A 126 8.44 0.13 -15.48
C GLN A 126 9.46 -0.68 -14.70
N ALA A 127 10.47 -0.02 -14.12
CA ALA A 127 11.42 -0.65 -13.23
C ALA A 127 10.79 -1.12 -11.91
N ALA A 128 9.89 -0.35 -11.31
CA ALA A 128 9.16 -0.75 -10.10
C ALA A 128 8.26 -1.99 -10.31
N ILE A 129 7.77 -2.20 -11.53
CA ILE A 129 6.92 -3.35 -11.87
C ILE A 129 7.68 -4.47 -12.61
N CYS A 130 9.00 -4.35 -12.80
CA CYS A 130 9.77 -5.33 -13.58
C CYS A 130 9.80 -6.72 -12.95
N CYS A 131 9.60 -6.81 -11.63
CA CYS A 131 9.54 -8.08 -10.89
C CYS A 131 8.23 -8.86 -11.08
N TYR A 132 7.19 -8.25 -11.68
CA TYR A 132 5.96 -8.95 -11.99
C TYR A 132 6.12 -9.73 -13.29
N THR A 133 6.46 -11.01 -13.15
CA THR A 133 6.52 -11.95 -14.28
C THR A 133 5.15 -12.50 -14.68
N ASN A 134 4.09 -12.18 -13.92
CA ASN A 134 2.72 -12.55 -14.25
C ASN A 134 1.97 -11.42 -14.98
N TYR A 135 1.04 -11.82 -15.85
CA TYR A 135 0.34 -10.90 -16.75
C TYR A 135 -0.65 -9.96 -16.04
N PHE A 136 -1.19 -10.36 -14.89
CA PHE A 136 -2.28 -9.63 -14.23
C PHE A 136 -1.86 -8.27 -13.67
N ALA A 137 -0.78 -8.22 -12.88
CA ALA A 137 -0.33 -6.99 -12.22
C ALA A 137 0.21 -5.93 -13.22
N THR A 138 0.54 -6.35 -14.43
CA THR A 138 1.06 -5.48 -15.49
C THR A 138 0.19 -5.45 -16.74
N TRP A 139 -1.06 -5.87 -16.59
CA TRP A 139 -2.02 -5.96 -17.66
C TRP A 139 -2.24 -4.59 -18.31
N GLY A 140 -2.26 -4.54 -19.64
CA GLY A 140 -2.46 -3.31 -20.41
C GLY A 140 -1.25 -2.38 -20.47
N ILE A 141 -0.18 -2.64 -19.70
CA ILE A 141 1.02 -1.80 -19.72
C ILE A 141 1.95 -2.23 -20.84
N LYS A 142 2.20 -1.32 -21.80
CA LYS A 142 3.12 -1.55 -22.91
C LYS A 142 4.53 -1.82 -22.36
N LYS A 143 5.17 -2.84 -22.91
CA LYS A 143 6.60 -3.11 -22.70
C LYS A 143 7.42 -1.98 -23.36
N VAL A 144 8.58 -1.65 -22.80
CA VAL A 144 9.42 -0.58 -23.35
C VAL A 144 10.20 -1.05 -24.57
N ARG A 145 10.41 -2.36 -24.71
CA ARG A 145 11.05 -2.99 -25.88
C ARG A 145 10.69 -4.47 -25.99
N LYS A 146 11.09 -5.08 -27.10
CA LYS A 146 11.05 -6.53 -27.31
C LYS A 146 12.45 -7.12 -27.07
N VAL A 147 12.54 -8.28 -26.42
CA VAL A 147 13.80 -8.98 -26.15
C VAL A 147 13.69 -10.40 -26.71
N ASP A 148 14.36 -10.67 -27.82
CA ASP A 148 14.27 -11.99 -28.51
C ASP A 148 15.52 -12.86 -28.33
N TRP A 149 16.58 -12.32 -27.75
CA TRP A 149 17.88 -12.99 -27.59
C TRP A 149 18.07 -13.68 -26.22
N VAL A 150 17.08 -13.60 -25.33
CA VAL A 150 17.12 -14.23 -24.01
C VAL A 150 16.15 -15.39 -23.95
N ASP A 151 16.66 -16.59 -23.75
CA ASP A 151 15.87 -17.83 -23.69
C ASP A 151 15.10 -17.99 -22.38
N PHE A 152 15.63 -17.45 -21.28
CA PHE A 152 14.99 -17.57 -19.96
C PHE A 152 13.86 -16.57 -19.81
N GLN A 153 12.63 -17.07 -19.78
CA GLN A 153 11.41 -16.28 -19.97
C GLN A 153 11.22 -15.20 -18.90
N GLU A 154 11.56 -15.46 -17.64
CA GLU A 154 11.43 -14.48 -16.56
C GLU A 154 12.41 -13.31 -16.73
N ILE A 155 13.67 -13.60 -17.08
CA ILE A 155 14.68 -12.55 -17.34
C ILE A 155 14.27 -11.76 -18.59
N LYS A 156 13.77 -12.42 -19.64
CA LYS A 156 13.21 -11.76 -20.81
C LYS A 156 12.10 -10.77 -20.42
N LEU A 157 11.13 -11.19 -19.61
CA LEU A 157 10.03 -10.32 -19.16
C LEU A 157 10.52 -9.12 -18.34
N VAL A 158 11.54 -9.32 -17.49
CA VAL A 158 12.18 -8.22 -16.75
C VAL A 158 12.85 -7.24 -17.73
N LEU A 159 13.68 -7.75 -18.64
CA LEU A 159 14.43 -6.92 -19.59
C LEU A 159 13.56 -6.20 -20.61
N GLU A 160 12.38 -6.72 -20.94
CA GLU A 160 11.40 -6.04 -21.80
C GLU A 160 10.78 -4.80 -21.15
N ARG A 161 10.92 -4.65 -19.82
CA ARG A 161 10.49 -3.47 -19.05
C ARG A 161 11.62 -2.50 -18.74
N LEU A 162 12.87 -2.94 -18.83
CA LEU A 162 14.03 -2.13 -18.50
C LEU A 162 14.76 -1.64 -19.75
N LYS A 163 15.11 -0.36 -19.78
CA LYS A 163 15.99 0.23 -20.81
C LYS A 163 17.47 0.01 -20.47
N ILE A 164 17.87 -1.24 -20.22
CA ILE A 164 19.27 -1.61 -19.89
C ILE A 164 19.81 -2.67 -20.83
N GLU A 165 21.12 -2.74 -21.04
CA GLU A 165 21.73 -3.90 -21.67
C GLU A 165 21.76 -5.11 -20.73
N GLU A 166 21.79 -6.32 -21.29
CA GLU A 166 21.85 -7.56 -20.51
C GLU A 166 23.08 -7.63 -19.61
N LYS A 167 24.23 -7.08 -20.05
CA LYS A 167 25.46 -7.00 -19.24
C LYS A 167 25.30 -6.23 -17.93
N HIS A 168 24.27 -5.38 -17.84
CA HIS A 168 23.97 -4.58 -16.65
C HIS A 168 22.94 -5.24 -15.73
N PHE A 169 22.29 -6.32 -16.19
CA PHE A 169 21.43 -7.12 -15.35
C PHE A 169 22.27 -7.90 -14.34
N ASP A 170 21.87 -7.87 -13.07
CA ASP A 170 22.62 -8.52 -11.99
C ASP A 170 21.88 -9.76 -11.48
N SER A 171 20.64 -9.62 -11.03
CA SER A 171 19.91 -10.79 -10.54
C SER A 171 18.39 -10.63 -10.59
N TYR A 172 17.71 -11.77 -10.72
CA TYR A 172 16.30 -11.92 -10.43
C TYR A 172 16.12 -12.97 -9.33
N LYS A 173 15.43 -12.60 -8.26
CA LYS A 173 15.06 -13.47 -7.15
C LYS A 173 13.54 -13.54 -7.08
N PRO A 174 12.91 -14.65 -7.52
CA PRO A 174 11.46 -14.78 -7.53
C PRO A 174 10.81 -14.84 -6.13
N GLY A 175 11.60 -14.84 -5.05
CA GLY A 175 11.15 -15.09 -3.68
C GLY A 175 11.06 -16.59 -3.44
N ILE A 176 11.74 -17.07 -2.40
CA ILE A 176 11.55 -18.42 -1.84
C ILE A 176 10.78 -18.21 -0.52
N GLU A 177 10.10 -19.24 0.00
CA GLU A 177 9.45 -19.22 1.32
C GLU A 177 10.25 -18.37 2.33
N ASN A 178 9.65 -17.27 2.80
CA ASN A 178 10.21 -16.30 3.75
C ASN A 178 11.31 -15.35 3.23
N GLY A 179 11.28 -14.93 1.96
CA GLY A 179 12.19 -13.91 1.43
C GLY A 179 11.51 -12.96 0.44
N ALA A 180 11.95 -11.70 0.44
CA ALA A 180 11.48 -10.70 -0.52
C ALA A 180 11.89 -11.09 -1.96
N SER A 181 10.93 -11.02 -2.89
CA SER A 181 11.23 -11.11 -4.32
C SER A 181 11.74 -9.77 -4.83
N TYR A 182 12.82 -9.79 -5.60
CA TYR A 182 13.42 -8.58 -6.14
C TYR A 182 14.17 -8.82 -7.46
N VAL A 183 14.37 -7.75 -8.21
CA VAL A 183 15.32 -7.65 -9.32
C VAL A 183 16.40 -6.66 -8.94
N SER A 184 17.65 -6.98 -9.23
CA SER A 184 18.75 -6.03 -9.15
C SER A 184 19.47 -5.88 -10.47
N TYR A 185 19.92 -4.66 -10.75
CA TYR A 185 20.69 -4.32 -11.94
C TYR A 185 21.50 -3.06 -11.73
N PHE A 186 22.36 -2.76 -12.69
CA PHE A 186 23.24 -1.62 -12.70
C PHE A 186 22.75 -0.56 -13.69
N GLN A 187 22.86 0.71 -13.32
CA GLN A 187 22.44 1.81 -14.17
C GLN A 187 23.47 2.94 -14.14
N SER A 188 23.65 3.60 -15.30
CA SER A 188 24.34 4.88 -15.40
C SER A 188 23.34 6.00 -15.17
N SER A 189 23.70 6.97 -14.33
CA SER A 189 22.90 8.19 -14.16
C SER A 189 23.19 9.27 -15.20
N ASN A 190 24.24 9.11 -16.01
CA ASN A 190 24.68 10.05 -17.05
C ASN A 190 24.74 9.37 -18.42
N GLU A 191 24.79 10.18 -19.48
CA GLU A 191 24.87 9.72 -20.88
C GLU A 191 26.18 8.98 -21.22
N ASP A 192 27.23 9.11 -20.39
CA ASP A 192 28.55 8.51 -20.62
C ASP A 192 28.65 7.00 -20.31
N ASP A 193 27.52 6.30 -20.11
CA ASP A 193 27.43 4.86 -19.77
C ASP A 193 28.24 4.37 -18.55
N ASN A 194 28.78 5.29 -17.75
CA ASN A 194 29.50 4.97 -16.52
C ASN A 194 28.51 4.57 -15.43
N ILE A 195 28.39 3.26 -15.20
CA ILE A 195 27.60 2.69 -14.11
C ILE A 195 28.03 3.31 -12.78
N ASP A 196 27.07 3.90 -12.08
CA ASP A 196 27.28 4.47 -10.75
C ASP A 196 26.19 4.09 -9.74
N THR A 197 25.14 3.42 -10.21
CA THR A 197 23.93 3.13 -9.44
C THR A 197 23.65 1.63 -9.38
N LEU A 198 23.48 1.11 -8.17
CA LEU A 198 22.83 -0.17 -7.92
C LEU A 198 21.32 0.05 -7.82
N VAL A 199 20.54 -0.53 -8.72
CA VAL A 199 19.08 -0.49 -8.66
C VAL A 199 18.55 -1.78 -8.07
N ILE A 200 17.62 -1.68 -7.12
CA ILE A 200 16.91 -2.82 -6.54
C ILE A 200 15.42 -2.53 -6.63
N SER A 201 14.72 -3.32 -7.43
CA SER A 201 13.27 -3.28 -7.55
C SER A 201 12.67 -4.42 -6.74
N PHE A 202 11.74 -4.11 -5.84
CA PHE A 202 11.04 -5.10 -5.03
C PHE A 202 9.67 -5.41 -5.63
N LYS A 203 9.35 -6.70 -5.68
CA LYS A 203 8.03 -7.16 -6.12
C LYS A 203 6.99 -6.82 -5.05
N GLY A 204 5.84 -6.30 -5.46
CA GLY A 204 4.67 -6.29 -4.60
C GLY A 204 3.98 -7.66 -4.55
N THR A 205 2.89 -7.71 -3.80
CA THR A 205 1.93 -8.82 -3.81
C THR A 205 1.30 -9.01 -5.19
N THR A 206 0.97 -10.24 -5.54
CA THR A 206 0.38 -10.57 -6.84
C THR A 206 -1.12 -10.36 -6.88
N THR A 207 -1.78 -10.34 -5.71
CA THR A 207 -3.18 -9.95 -5.59
C THR A 207 -3.40 -8.97 -4.42
N ILE A 208 -4.42 -8.11 -4.56
CA ILE A 208 -4.84 -7.19 -3.48
C ILE A 208 -5.39 -7.98 -2.29
N LEU A 209 -6.03 -9.12 -2.54
CA LEU A 209 -6.48 -10.04 -1.49
C LEU A 209 -5.28 -10.60 -0.72
N GLU A 210 -4.23 -11.10 -1.37
CA GLU A 210 -2.98 -11.48 -0.68
C GLU A 210 -2.44 -10.33 0.18
N THR A 211 -2.51 -9.09 -0.29
CA THR A 211 -2.09 -7.91 0.49
C THR A 211 -2.95 -7.74 1.76
N LEU A 212 -4.28 -7.82 1.64
CA LEU A 212 -5.20 -7.73 2.77
C LEU A 212 -5.04 -8.89 3.76
N HIS A 213 -4.68 -10.08 3.26
CA HIS A 213 -4.43 -11.27 4.06
C HIS A 213 -3.05 -11.26 4.75
N ASP A 214 -2.02 -10.68 4.09
CA ASP A 214 -0.62 -10.61 4.55
C ASP A 214 -0.34 -9.38 5.43
N LEU A 215 -1.25 -8.40 5.44
CA LEU A 215 -1.22 -7.22 6.31
C LEU A 215 -1.45 -7.67 7.77
N ASN A 216 -0.41 -8.24 8.37
CA ASN A 216 -0.25 -8.19 9.81
C ASN A 216 -0.12 -6.72 10.22
N CYS A 217 -1.28 -6.10 10.44
CA CYS A 217 -1.46 -4.68 10.74
C CYS A 217 -0.84 -4.26 12.08
N ARG A 218 -0.16 -5.17 12.81
CA ARG A 218 0.56 -4.83 14.03
C ARG A 218 1.65 -3.81 13.77
N TYR A 219 1.81 -2.94 14.75
CA TYR A 219 2.91 -1.99 14.81
C TYR A 219 4.04 -2.59 15.66
N GLU A 220 5.27 -2.33 15.27
CA GLU A 220 6.47 -2.67 16.03
C GLU A 220 7.22 -1.37 16.35
N GLU A 221 7.89 -1.31 17.50
CA GLU A 221 8.75 -0.18 17.83
C GLU A 221 9.86 -0.04 16.79
N PHE A 222 10.07 1.18 16.32
CA PHE A 222 11.10 1.50 15.35
C PHE A 222 11.66 2.89 15.63
N GLN A 223 12.93 2.94 16.01
CA GLN A 223 13.61 4.18 16.41
C GLN A 223 12.83 4.92 17.51
N ASP A 224 12.38 6.16 17.28
CA ASP A 224 11.58 6.97 18.21
C ASP A 224 10.06 6.87 17.96
N GLY A 225 9.59 5.85 17.24
CA GLY A 225 8.18 5.68 16.89
C GLY A 225 7.81 4.24 16.55
N PHE A 226 6.91 4.08 15.58
CA PHE A 226 6.37 2.78 15.18
C PHE A 226 6.51 2.54 13.68
N VAL A 227 6.60 1.26 13.31
CA VAL A 227 6.60 0.79 11.92
C VAL A 227 5.62 -0.35 11.73
N HIS A 228 5.15 -0.55 10.50
CA HIS A 228 4.42 -1.76 10.12
C HIS A 228 5.28 -3.02 10.32
N SER A 229 4.90 -3.88 11.27
CA SER A 229 5.70 -5.02 11.73
C SER A 229 6.02 -6.05 10.63
N GLY A 230 5.02 -6.49 9.86
CA GLY A 230 5.20 -7.51 8.83
C GLY A 230 6.20 -7.09 7.74
N ILE A 231 6.04 -5.87 7.22
CA ILE A 231 6.90 -5.29 6.19
C ILE A 231 8.30 -5.02 6.76
N TYR A 232 8.39 -4.55 8.02
CA TYR A 232 9.67 -4.33 8.68
C TYR A 232 10.50 -5.60 8.80
N ARG A 233 9.90 -6.70 9.27
CA ARG A 233 10.57 -8.01 9.37
C ARG A 233 11.05 -8.52 8.02
N LEU A 234 10.25 -8.33 6.97
CA LEU A 234 10.63 -8.69 5.61
C LEU A 234 11.85 -7.87 5.13
N ALA A 235 11.91 -6.58 5.46
CA ALA A 235 13.04 -5.70 5.15
C ALA A 235 14.33 -6.12 5.88
N VAL A 236 14.22 -6.44 7.17
CA VAL A 236 15.33 -6.95 7.97
C VAL A 236 15.87 -8.26 7.37
N LEU A 237 15.00 -9.23 7.11
CA LEU A 237 15.37 -10.51 6.49
C LEU A 237 16.04 -10.32 5.11
N PHE A 238 15.55 -9.37 4.31
CA PHE A 238 16.17 -9.03 3.04
C PHE A 238 17.61 -8.54 3.24
N LEU A 239 17.85 -7.61 4.15
CA LEU A 239 19.19 -7.08 4.39
C LEU A 239 20.12 -8.12 5.03
N GLU A 240 19.65 -8.91 5.99
CA GLU A 240 20.45 -9.99 6.59
C GLU A 240 20.98 -10.97 5.53
N LYS A 241 20.15 -11.32 4.55
CA LYS A 241 20.52 -12.26 3.48
C LYS A 241 21.39 -11.64 2.39
N ASN A 242 21.20 -10.36 2.06
CA ASN A 242 21.74 -9.77 0.84
C ASN A 242 22.79 -8.67 1.07
N TRP A 243 22.95 -8.17 2.30
CA TRP A 243 23.76 -6.97 2.57
C TRP A 243 25.23 -7.12 2.17
N GLU A 244 25.90 -8.21 2.56
CA GLU A 244 27.33 -8.39 2.22
C GLU A 244 27.55 -8.51 0.71
N MET A 245 26.62 -9.16 -0.01
CA MET A 245 26.65 -9.23 -1.47
C MET A 245 26.45 -7.84 -2.09
N MET A 246 25.49 -7.06 -1.61
CA MET A 246 25.26 -5.68 -2.09
C MET A 246 26.49 -4.81 -1.86
N LYS A 247 27.07 -4.85 -0.65
CA LYS A 247 28.28 -4.11 -0.29
C LYS A 247 29.46 -4.47 -1.20
N LYS A 248 29.66 -5.76 -1.48
CA LYS A 248 30.67 -6.22 -2.44
C LYS A 248 30.44 -5.63 -3.83
N LYS A 249 29.21 -5.73 -4.36
CA LYS A 249 28.85 -5.18 -5.68
C LYS A 249 29.09 -3.67 -5.78
N ILE A 250 28.76 -2.93 -4.71
CA ILE A 250 29.00 -1.48 -4.63
C ILE A 250 30.48 -1.17 -4.73
N ASN A 251 31.33 -1.88 -3.98
CA ASN A 251 32.78 -1.67 -4.01
C ASN A 251 33.41 -2.08 -5.36
N ASP A 252 33.09 -3.28 -5.84
CA ASP A 252 33.68 -3.86 -7.05
C ASP A 252 33.39 -3.00 -8.29
N ASN A 253 32.19 -2.40 -8.34
CA ASN A 253 31.77 -1.53 -9.45
C ASN A 253 31.93 -0.04 -9.15
N LYS A 254 32.52 0.33 -8.00
CA LYS A 254 32.74 1.74 -7.57
C LYS A 254 31.46 2.59 -7.59
N LEU A 255 30.35 1.99 -7.20
CA LEU A 255 29.04 2.64 -7.19
C LEU A 255 28.97 3.67 -6.06
N ASN A 256 28.30 4.78 -6.31
CA ASN A 256 28.06 5.83 -5.32
C ASN A 256 26.56 6.07 -5.05
N LYS A 257 25.67 5.37 -5.78
CA LYS A 257 24.22 5.50 -5.68
C LYS A 257 23.54 4.14 -5.45
N ILE A 258 22.46 4.18 -4.70
CA ILE A 258 21.49 3.09 -4.59
C ILE A 258 20.12 3.65 -4.91
N LEU A 259 19.42 3.03 -5.86
CA LEU A 259 18.03 3.35 -6.19
C LEU A 259 17.14 2.17 -5.80
N LEU A 260 16.22 2.41 -4.88
CA LEU A 260 15.23 1.44 -4.43
C LEU A 260 13.88 1.74 -5.10
N LEU A 261 13.28 0.72 -5.70
CA LEU A 261 12.04 0.85 -6.46
C LEU A 261 11.03 -0.20 -6.01
N GLY A 262 9.75 0.10 -6.19
CA GLY A 262 8.71 -0.91 -6.03
C GLY A 262 7.31 -0.35 -6.17
N HIS A 263 6.36 -1.27 -6.26
CA HIS A 263 4.93 -0.99 -6.28
C HIS A 263 4.24 -1.73 -5.13
N SER A 264 3.21 -1.13 -4.52
CA SER A 264 2.43 -1.74 -3.44
C SER A 264 3.33 -2.19 -2.28
N LEU A 265 3.27 -3.45 -1.85
CA LEU A 265 4.19 -4.03 -0.86
C LEU A 265 5.69 -3.82 -1.24
N GLY A 266 6.03 -3.85 -2.52
CA GLY A 266 7.40 -3.62 -2.98
C GLY A 266 7.86 -2.19 -2.70
N ALA A 267 6.97 -1.20 -2.87
CA ALA A 267 7.26 0.20 -2.52
C ALA A 267 7.50 0.34 -1.02
N ALA A 268 6.67 -0.33 -0.22
CA ALA A 268 6.82 -0.33 1.23
C ALA A 268 8.15 -0.93 1.69
N LEU A 269 8.53 -2.06 1.10
CA LEU A 269 9.81 -2.71 1.37
C LEU A 269 10.99 -1.82 0.98
N ALA A 270 10.94 -1.18 -0.19
CA ALA A 270 11.94 -0.22 -0.65
C ALA A 270 12.14 0.93 0.35
N VAL A 271 11.04 1.44 0.90
CA VAL A 271 11.07 2.51 1.89
C VAL A 271 11.69 2.03 3.22
N ILE A 272 11.31 0.90 3.77
CA ILE A 272 11.92 0.44 5.04
C ILE A 272 13.41 0.11 4.84
N VAL A 273 13.76 -0.52 3.72
CA VAL A 273 15.17 -0.80 3.37
C VAL A 273 15.98 0.50 3.28
N TYR A 274 15.40 1.60 2.77
CA TYR A 274 16.05 2.92 2.78
C TYR A 274 16.46 3.34 4.20
N PHE A 275 15.54 3.27 5.17
CA PHE A 275 15.83 3.67 6.55
C PHE A 275 16.91 2.78 7.16
N LEU A 276 16.81 1.46 6.98
CA LEU A 276 17.80 0.51 7.48
C LEU A 276 19.19 0.68 6.84
N LEU A 277 19.26 1.02 5.55
CA LEU A 277 20.53 1.31 4.89
C LEU A 277 21.14 2.63 5.39
N LYS A 278 20.34 3.65 5.67
CA LYS A 278 20.82 4.94 6.21
C LYS A 278 21.51 4.79 7.57
N GLU A 279 21.16 3.77 8.36
CA GLU A 279 21.82 3.47 9.63
C GLU A 279 23.20 2.80 9.45
N LYS A 280 23.46 2.17 8.29
CA LYS A 280 24.73 1.50 8.03
C LYS A 280 25.83 2.53 7.79
N VAL A 281 26.91 2.46 8.58
CA VAL A 281 28.08 3.35 8.44
C VAL A 281 28.63 3.37 7.01
N PHE A 282 28.64 2.22 6.33
CA PHE A 282 29.08 2.09 4.93
C PHE A 282 28.28 2.99 3.97
N CYS A 283 26.99 3.19 4.22
CA CYS A 283 26.09 3.95 3.36
C CYS A 283 26.15 5.46 3.56
N LYS A 284 26.94 5.97 4.53
CA LYS A 284 27.02 7.42 4.80
C LYS A 284 27.50 8.25 3.61
N ASN A 285 28.34 7.65 2.76
CA ASN A 285 28.86 8.30 1.55
C ASN A 285 28.08 7.93 0.28
N LEU A 286 26.99 7.16 0.39
CA LEU A 286 26.16 6.76 -0.74
C LEU A 286 24.92 7.64 -0.84
N THR A 287 24.59 8.02 -2.06
CA THR A 287 23.30 8.63 -2.37
C THR A 287 22.26 7.53 -2.50
N ILE A 288 21.43 7.38 -1.48
CA ILE A 288 20.29 6.44 -1.51
C ILE A 288 19.04 7.21 -1.89
N LYS A 289 18.29 6.72 -2.87
CA LYS A 289 16.98 7.23 -3.28
C LYS A 289 15.96 6.09 -3.30
N THR A 290 14.73 6.39 -2.91
CA THR A 290 13.59 5.50 -3.09
C THR A 290 12.53 6.15 -3.97
N VAL A 291 11.97 5.41 -4.92
CA VAL A 291 10.75 5.80 -5.65
C VAL A 291 9.74 4.67 -5.57
N GLY A 292 8.55 4.97 -5.05
CA GLY A 292 7.50 3.99 -4.81
C GLY A 292 6.18 4.38 -5.44
N PHE A 293 5.38 3.39 -5.85
CA PHE A 293 4.06 3.58 -6.43
C PHE A 293 3.01 2.81 -5.60
N GLY A 294 1.91 3.47 -5.20
CA GLY A 294 0.84 2.85 -4.43
C GLY A 294 1.30 2.28 -3.08
N CYS A 295 2.26 2.94 -2.42
CA CYS A 295 2.84 2.46 -1.16
C CYS A 295 1.81 2.51 -0.03
N PRO A 296 1.64 1.45 0.80
CA PRO A 296 0.85 1.54 2.02
C PRO A 296 1.55 2.40 3.09
N PRO A 297 0.82 2.98 4.06
CA PRO A 297 1.40 3.70 5.19
C PRO A 297 2.29 2.81 6.06
N LEU A 298 3.43 3.36 6.52
CA LEU A 298 4.50 2.53 7.14
C LEU A 298 4.89 2.95 8.54
N PHE A 299 4.90 4.24 8.83
CA PHE A 299 5.52 4.75 10.05
C PHE A 299 4.59 5.64 10.86
N SER A 300 4.83 5.72 12.17
CA SER A 300 4.21 6.75 13.00
C SER A 300 4.54 8.15 12.48
N ARG A 301 3.67 9.11 12.82
CA ARG A 301 3.72 10.47 12.27
C ARG A 301 5.07 11.18 12.47
N ASN A 302 5.72 10.98 13.61
CA ASN A 302 7.04 11.58 13.90
C ASN A 302 8.15 11.11 12.94
N ILE A 303 8.11 9.86 12.49
CA ILE A 303 9.09 9.31 11.56
C ILE A 303 8.74 9.73 10.13
N ALA A 304 7.45 9.72 9.78
CA ALA A 304 6.97 10.12 8.46
C ALA A 304 7.26 11.59 8.14
N LEU A 305 7.28 12.45 9.15
CA LEU A 305 7.54 13.90 9.03
C LEU A 305 9.03 14.28 9.09
N ARG A 306 9.95 13.33 9.11
CA ARG A 306 11.37 13.67 9.09
C ARG A 306 11.75 14.36 7.79
N GLU A 307 12.59 15.37 7.92
CA GLU A 307 13.13 16.14 6.80
C GLU A 307 14.23 15.36 6.06
N ASP A 308 14.61 15.83 4.86
CA ASP A 308 15.71 15.31 4.05
C ASP A 308 15.61 13.82 3.65
N LEU A 309 14.40 13.28 3.63
CA LEU A 309 14.13 11.95 3.10
C LEU A 309 14.13 11.97 1.58
N ASN A 310 15.10 11.30 0.97
CA ASN A 310 15.18 11.10 -0.48
C ASN A 310 14.25 9.96 -0.94
N ILE A 311 12.95 10.14 -0.69
CA ILE A 311 11.89 9.17 -0.94
C ILE A 311 10.79 9.92 -1.69
N ASP A 312 10.43 9.46 -2.89
CA ASP A 312 9.30 9.98 -3.66
C ASP A 312 8.23 8.89 -3.81
N LEU A 313 7.02 9.13 -3.31
CA LEU A 313 5.90 8.19 -3.36
C LEU A 313 4.76 8.74 -4.19
N TYR A 314 4.28 7.94 -5.15
CA TYR A 314 3.23 8.32 -6.08
C TYR A 314 1.99 7.44 -5.87
N THR A 315 0.85 8.07 -5.64
CA THR A 315 -0.43 7.39 -5.45
C THR A 315 -1.43 7.93 -6.45
N PHE A 316 -2.13 7.03 -7.15
CA PHE A 316 -3.16 7.42 -8.10
C PHE A 316 -4.54 7.42 -7.44
N GLY A 317 -5.29 8.50 -7.68
CA GLY A 317 -6.70 8.63 -7.34
C GLY A 317 -7.03 8.20 -5.90
N PHE A 318 -8.02 7.33 -5.77
CA PHE A 318 -8.52 6.87 -4.49
C PHE A 318 -7.90 5.56 -4.03
N ASP A 319 -6.68 5.23 -4.49
CA ASP A 319 -5.97 4.02 -4.09
C ASP A 319 -6.07 3.79 -2.57
N ILE A 320 -6.76 2.71 -2.23
CA ILE A 320 -7.07 2.33 -0.84
C ILE A 320 -5.82 1.90 -0.08
N THR A 321 -4.86 1.27 -0.76
CA THR A 321 -3.65 0.72 -0.14
C THR A 321 -2.85 1.82 0.54
N SER A 322 -2.71 2.97 -0.13
CA SER A 322 -2.01 4.14 0.40
C SER A 322 -2.69 4.79 1.61
N ARG A 323 -3.92 4.39 1.93
CA ARG A 323 -4.74 4.91 3.03
C ARG A 323 -4.97 3.89 4.14
N MET A 324 -4.49 2.66 3.94
CA MET A 324 -4.84 1.51 4.77
C MET A 324 -3.76 1.22 5.80
N SER A 325 -4.05 1.57 7.04
CA SER A 325 -3.30 1.21 8.24
C SER A 325 -4.27 0.63 9.26
N PHE A 326 -3.77 -0.06 10.29
CA PHE A 326 -4.64 -0.55 11.37
C PHE A 326 -5.54 0.54 11.94
N GLY A 327 -4.97 1.69 12.32
CA GLY A 327 -5.73 2.81 12.86
C GLY A 327 -6.79 3.35 11.90
N SER A 328 -6.49 3.47 10.60
CA SER A 328 -7.48 3.97 9.63
C SER A 328 -8.59 2.95 9.33
N MET A 329 -8.31 1.65 9.47
CA MET A 329 -9.35 0.61 9.44
C MET A 329 -10.27 0.66 10.66
N LEU A 330 -9.73 0.93 11.85
CA LEU A 330 -10.53 1.13 13.06
C LEU A 330 -11.38 2.40 12.97
N ASP A 331 -10.82 3.49 12.43
CA ASP A 331 -11.55 4.73 12.13
C ASP A 331 -12.73 4.46 11.18
N LEU A 332 -12.50 3.68 10.13
CA LEU A 332 -13.54 3.29 9.18
C LEU A 332 -14.63 2.44 9.83
N ARG A 333 -14.25 1.47 10.66
CA ARG A 333 -15.20 0.65 11.44
C ARG A 333 -16.05 1.53 12.35
N TYR A 334 -15.44 2.45 13.09
CA TYR A 334 -16.14 3.39 13.96
C TYR A 334 -17.15 4.23 13.17
N LEU A 335 -16.75 4.71 11.99
CA LEU A 335 -17.62 5.46 11.09
C LEU A 335 -18.82 4.63 10.62
N PHE A 336 -18.61 3.38 10.19
CA PHE A 336 -19.69 2.47 9.78
C PHE A 336 -20.65 2.15 10.93
N VAL A 337 -20.14 1.72 12.09
CA VAL A 337 -21.00 1.39 13.26
C VAL A 337 -21.80 2.60 13.71
N SER A 338 -21.15 3.77 13.80
CA SER A 338 -21.80 5.03 14.19
C SER A 338 -22.93 5.38 13.22
N MET A 339 -22.71 5.23 11.91
CA MET A 339 -23.73 5.50 10.90
C MET A 339 -24.86 4.47 10.90
N GLY A 340 -24.55 3.18 11.05
CA GLY A 340 -25.55 2.12 11.13
C GLY A 340 -26.50 2.25 12.32
N ASN A 341 -26.02 2.86 13.42
CA ASN A 341 -26.83 3.06 14.63
C ASN A 341 -27.84 4.22 14.50
N LEU A 342 -27.72 5.06 13.46
CA LEU A 342 -28.59 6.21 13.22
C LEU A 342 -29.87 5.79 12.48
N LYS A 343 -30.67 4.94 13.13
CA LYS A 343 -31.93 4.37 12.63
C LYS A 343 -32.95 5.42 12.13
N SER A 344 -32.81 6.68 12.52
CA SER A 344 -33.75 7.78 12.24
C SER A 344 -33.36 8.71 11.09
N ILE A 345 -32.16 8.59 10.52
CA ILE A 345 -31.61 9.58 9.56
C ILE A 345 -31.72 9.13 8.09
N ILE A 346 -32.31 7.95 7.85
CA ILE A 346 -32.29 7.23 6.56
C ILE A 346 -32.92 8.04 5.39
N ASN A 347 -33.81 8.99 5.66
CA ASN A 347 -34.55 9.72 4.61
C ASN A 347 -34.11 11.17 4.34
N ASP A 348 -33.14 11.72 5.10
CA ASP A 348 -32.66 13.09 4.89
C ASP A 348 -31.18 13.07 4.47
N LYS A 349 -30.93 13.31 3.18
CA LYS A 349 -29.59 13.38 2.60
C LYS A 349 -28.74 14.43 3.33
N HIS A 350 -29.25 15.63 3.61
CA HIS A 350 -28.46 16.67 4.27
C HIS A 350 -28.07 16.29 5.70
N ALA A 351 -28.98 15.67 6.44
CA ALA A 351 -28.70 15.17 7.78
C ALA A 351 -27.64 14.05 7.78
N ILE A 352 -27.69 13.12 6.81
CA ILE A 352 -26.65 12.09 6.62
C ILE A 352 -25.28 12.74 6.40
N LEU A 353 -25.18 13.71 5.48
CA LEU A 353 -23.91 14.38 5.16
C LEU A 353 -23.32 15.12 6.36
N LYS A 354 -24.16 15.88 7.05
CA LYS A 354 -23.76 16.59 8.27
C LYS A 354 -23.22 15.60 9.29
N LYS A 355 -23.90 14.48 9.47
CA LYS A 355 -23.52 13.50 10.50
C LYS A 355 -22.24 12.75 10.18
N ILE A 356 -22.04 12.36 8.92
CA ILE A 356 -20.77 11.79 8.45
C ILE A 356 -19.62 12.77 8.72
N ASN A 357 -19.78 14.06 8.38
CA ASN A 357 -18.77 15.08 8.63
C ASN A 357 -18.48 15.27 10.13
N GLU A 358 -19.51 15.26 10.98
CA GLU A 358 -19.34 15.32 12.45
C GLU A 358 -18.52 14.14 12.98
N ILE A 359 -18.84 12.91 12.54
CA ILE A 359 -18.13 11.69 12.97
C ILE A 359 -16.68 11.73 12.48
N ARG A 360 -16.45 12.09 11.21
CA ARG A 360 -15.10 12.23 10.64
C ARG A 360 -14.27 13.27 11.39
N HIS A 361 -14.87 14.42 11.71
CA HIS A 361 -14.20 15.46 12.50
C HIS A 361 -13.89 14.97 13.93
N HIS A 362 -14.80 14.20 14.54
CA HIS A 362 -14.57 13.60 15.85
C HIS A 362 -13.37 12.63 15.82
N ILE A 363 -13.32 11.73 14.84
CA ILE A 363 -12.20 10.79 14.64
C ILE A 363 -10.87 11.56 14.53
N LYS A 364 -10.81 12.56 13.64
CA LYS A 364 -9.58 13.34 13.38
C LYS A 364 -9.15 14.20 14.57
N SER A 365 -10.08 14.84 15.27
CA SER A 365 -9.76 15.72 16.39
C SER A 365 -9.31 14.99 17.65
N LYS A 366 -9.67 13.71 17.80
CA LYS A 366 -9.36 12.90 18.98
C LYS A 366 -8.18 11.95 18.79
N ASP A 367 -7.72 11.75 17.55
CA ASP A 367 -6.67 10.77 17.20
C ASP A 367 -6.94 9.41 17.87
N LEU A 368 -8.18 8.93 17.75
CA LEU A 368 -8.70 7.80 18.53
C LEU A 368 -7.88 6.52 18.35
N ASN A 369 -7.40 6.29 17.13
CA ASN A 369 -6.65 5.12 16.75
C ASN A 369 -5.31 5.58 16.15
N PRO A 370 -4.17 5.19 16.74
CA PRO A 370 -2.86 5.51 16.18
C PRO A 370 -2.76 5.01 14.74
N LYS A 371 -2.39 5.92 13.82
CA LYS A 371 -2.25 5.63 12.39
C LYS A 371 -0.80 5.56 11.98
N LEU A 372 -0.56 4.84 10.89
CA LEU A 372 0.70 4.94 10.15
C LEU A 372 0.52 5.90 8.98
N TYR A 373 1.64 6.44 8.53
CA TYR A 373 1.74 7.50 7.54
C TYR A 373 2.84 7.17 6.52
N LEU A 374 2.74 7.80 5.36
CA LEU A 374 3.74 7.73 4.29
C LEU A 374 4.85 8.76 4.54
N PRO A 375 6.13 8.37 4.44
CA PRO A 375 7.25 9.29 4.60
C PRO A 375 7.68 9.95 3.27
N GLY A 376 8.42 11.06 3.38
CA GLY A 376 9.10 11.70 2.24
C GLY A 376 8.18 12.58 1.39
N ASN A 377 8.51 12.73 0.12
CA ASN A 377 7.74 13.53 -0.83
C ASN A 377 6.56 12.72 -1.37
N LEU A 378 5.35 13.16 -1.08
CA LEU A 378 4.14 12.47 -1.48
C LEU A 378 3.48 13.17 -2.65
N TYR A 379 3.17 12.42 -3.69
CA TYR A 379 2.53 12.91 -4.90
C TYR A 379 1.24 12.17 -5.15
N HIS A 380 0.15 12.93 -5.24
CA HIS A 380 -1.14 12.42 -5.64
C HIS A 380 -1.37 12.71 -7.13
N VAL A 381 -1.57 11.66 -7.91
CA VAL A 381 -1.86 11.72 -9.35
C VAL A 381 -3.35 11.50 -9.55
N SER A 382 -4.01 12.32 -10.36
CA SER A 382 -5.43 12.16 -10.64
C SER A 382 -5.76 12.46 -12.09
N LYS A 383 -6.86 11.86 -12.57
CA LYS A 383 -7.37 12.04 -13.92
C LYS A 383 -8.53 13.04 -13.90
N PHE A 384 -8.36 14.14 -14.64
CA PHE A 384 -9.37 15.18 -14.81
C PHE A 384 -9.77 15.27 -16.27
N LYS A 385 -11.03 14.91 -16.57
CA LYS A 385 -11.61 14.87 -17.93
C LYS A 385 -10.70 14.10 -18.91
N SER A 386 -9.84 14.83 -19.63
CA SER A 386 -8.91 14.34 -20.64
C SER A 386 -7.45 14.63 -20.29
N SER A 387 -7.07 14.78 -19.02
CA SER A 387 -5.68 15.02 -18.63
C SER A 387 -5.36 14.33 -17.32
N TYR A 388 -4.09 13.96 -17.15
CA TYR A 388 -3.56 13.52 -15.86
C TYR A 388 -2.79 14.68 -15.24
N LYS A 389 -3.02 14.91 -13.94
CA LYS A 389 -2.37 15.97 -13.19
C LYS A 389 -1.83 15.44 -11.88
N ILE A 390 -0.84 16.14 -11.34
CA ILE A 390 -0.11 15.76 -10.14
C ILE A 390 -0.16 16.89 -9.11
N LYS A 391 -0.24 16.52 -7.84
CA LYS A 391 -0.19 17.44 -6.70
C LYS A 391 0.73 16.87 -5.65
N GLN A 392 1.65 17.68 -5.14
CA GLN A 392 2.39 17.33 -3.93
C GLN A 392 1.48 17.51 -2.72
N VAL A 393 1.42 16.51 -1.85
CA VAL A 393 0.54 16.47 -0.68
C VAL A 393 1.33 16.15 0.58
N ASN A 394 0.73 16.41 1.74
CA ASN A 394 1.31 16.01 3.03
C ASN A 394 0.83 14.60 3.43
N CYS A 395 1.43 14.03 4.48
CA CYS A 395 1.06 12.70 4.97
C CYS A 395 -0.40 12.60 5.43
N ASP A 396 -0.98 13.70 5.91
CA ASP A 396 -2.35 13.75 6.38
C ASP A 396 -3.37 13.60 5.23
N PHE A 397 -2.97 13.79 3.96
CA PHE A 397 -3.83 13.58 2.79
C PHE A 397 -4.31 12.13 2.64
N PHE A 398 -3.53 11.18 3.15
CA PHE A 398 -3.80 9.74 3.09
C PHE A 398 -4.24 9.15 4.45
N ASP A 399 -4.53 9.98 5.45
CA ASP A 399 -4.84 9.56 6.83
C ASP A 399 -6.20 8.85 7.01
N GLU A 400 -6.98 8.78 5.93
CA GLU A 400 -8.36 8.34 5.93
C GLU A 400 -8.65 7.48 4.70
N ILE A 401 -9.30 6.35 4.94
CA ILE A 401 -9.80 5.45 3.90
C ILE A 401 -11.03 6.08 3.23
N LEU A 402 -10.94 6.27 1.92
CA LEU A 402 -12.03 6.81 1.10
C LEU A 402 -12.69 5.64 0.37
N ILE A 403 -13.88 5.24 0.83
CA ILE A 403 -14.59 4.11 0.23
C ILE A 403 -15.28 4.56 -1.06
N CYS A 404 -14.63 4.28 -2.19
CA CYS A 404 -15.23 4.49 -3.51
C CYS A 404 -15.08 3.21 -4.34
N GLY A 405 -15.98 3.02 -5.31
CA GLY A 405 -15.95 1.84 -6.20
C GLY A 405 -14.67 1.72 -7.04
N LYS A 406 -13.88 2.79 -7.13
CA LYS A 406 -12.62 2.84 -7.88
C LYS A 406 -11.37 2.60 -7.03
N GLY A 407 -11.44 2.66 -5.70
CA GLY A 407 -10.23 2.70 -4.86
C GLY A 407 -9.32 1.47 -4.98
N LEU A 408 -9.89 0.32 -5.34
CA LEU A 408 -9.11 -0.90 -5.63
C LEU A 408 -8.58 -0.92 -7.06
N LEU A 409 -9.32 -0.33 -8.00
CA LEU A 409 -8.92 -0.24 -9.40
C LEU A 409 -7.79 0.78 -9.57
N ASP A 410 -7.87 1.89 -8.84
CA ASP A 410 -6.87 2.96 -8.81
C ASP A 410 -5.52 2.49 -8.23
N HIS A 411 -5.51 1.38 -7.48
CA HIS A 411 -4.26 0.76 -7.01
C HIS A 411 -3.48 0.06 -8.14
N PHE A 412 -4.15 -0.33 -9.23
CA PHE A 412 -3.43 -0.93 -10.35
C PHE A 412 -2.59 0.13 -11.09
N VAL A 413 -1.39 -0.28 -11.48
CA VAL A 413 -0.40 0.58 -12.14
C VAL A 413 -0.79 1.07 -13.53
N HIS A 414 -1.91 0.59 -14.11
CA HIS A 414 -2.36 0.97 -15.44
C HIS A 414 -2.61 2.48 -15.56
N ASP A 415 -3.28 3.09 -14.58
CA ASP A 415 -3.63 4.51 -14.68
C ASP A 415 -2.44 5.41 -14.38
N LEU A 416 -1.51 4.99 -13.51
CA LEU A 416 -0.20 5.63 -13.37
C LEU A 416 0.61 5.53 -14.66
N ALA A 417 0.62 4.37 -15.31
CA ALA A 417 1.33 4.17 -16.57
C ALA A 417 0.77 5.10 -17.66
N ASN A 418 -0.55 5.22 -17.77
CA ASN A 418 -1.18 6.15 -18.71
C ASN A 418 -0.88 7.62 -18.37
N ALA A 419 -0.85 7.97 -17.08
CA ALA A 419 -0.50 9.31 -16.64
C ALA A 419 0.92 9.73 -17.05
N PHE A 420 1.85 8.77 -17.12
CA PHE A 420 3.25 9.04 -17.44
C PHE A 420 3.60 8.78 -18.91
N PHE A 421 2.86 7.92 -19.62
CA PHE A 421 3.11 7.58 -21.02
C PHE A 421 2.52 8.60 -22.00
N GLU A 422 1.35 9.15 -21.70
CA GLU A 422 0.67 10.17 -22.51
C GLU A 422 0.40 11.42 -21.64
N PRO A 423 1.43 12.23 -21.31
CA PRO A 423 1.19 13.54 -20.74
C PRO A 423 0.48 14.36 -21.81
N LEU A 424 -0.85 14.42 -21.72
CA LEU A 424 -1.68 15.23 -22.60
C LEU A 424 -1.30 16.70 -22.34
N ASN A 425 -0.53 17.27 -23.28
CA ASN A 425 -0.35 18.71 -23.41
C ASN A 425 -1.66 19.40 -23.76
#